data_AF-A0A379E9X0-F1
#
_entry.id   AF-A0A379E9X0-F1
#
_cell.length_a   1.000
_cell.length_b   1.000
_cell.length_c   1.000
_cell.angle_alpha   90.00
_cell.angle_beta   90.00
_cell.angle_gamma   90.00
#
_symmetry.space_group_name_H-M   'P 1'
#
loop_
_entity.id
_entity.type
_entity.pdbx_description
1 polymer ?
#
loop_
_entity_poly.entity_id
_entity_poly.type
_entity_poly.pdbx_seq_one_letter_code
_entity_poly.pdbx_strand_id
1 'polypeptide(L)'
;MKALNRKDIIRTYCKFAEYMMYLVVTTLFCVHFFLETSRVEINQIKQVSKESGHIYNEQITISEKLTDIFNTYRSLETSPNANPDFFMNSIASKKMEISNIINELPQKDVQLHKLILSQMDEFLRTRDSISGLRRIEEVIKNDVIRCNEENKNITRRLSVGRLSYDRR
;
A
#
# COMPACT_ATOMS: atom_id res chain seq x y z
N MET A 1 72.51 4.97 -49.24
CA MET A 1 72.86 3.56 -48.91
C MET A 1 71.57 2.75 -48.84
N LYS A 2 71.37 1.77 -49.74
CA LYS A 2 70.15 0.94 -49.79
C LYS A 2 70.34 -0.27 -48.88
N ALA A 3 69.46 -0.47 -47.90
CA ALA A 3 69.53 -1.60 -46.98
C ALA A 3 69.38 -2.93 -47.74
N LEU A 4 70.36 -3.84 -47.58
CA LEU A 4 70.39 -5.16 -48.23
C LEU A 4 69.17 -6.03 -47.90
N ASN A 5 68.47 -5.74 -46.80
CA ASN A 5 67.39 -6.58 -46.29
C ASN A 5 65.97 -5.98 -46.39
N ARG A 6 65.73 -5.17 -47.43
CA ARG A 6 64.43 -4.50 -47.66
C ARG A 6 63.27 -5.48 -47.82
N LYS A 7 63.50 -6.68 -48.36
CA LYS A 7 62.44 -7.69 -48.59
C LYS A 7 61.94 -8.32 -47.29
N ASP A 8 62.84 -8.68 -46.36
CA ASP A 8 62.43 -9.25 -45.08
C ASP A 8 61.75 -8.23 -44.18
N ILE A 9 62.19 -6.97 -44.24
CA ILE A 9 61.55 -5.85 -43.53
C ILE A 9 60.10 -5.70 -44.02
N ILE A 10 59.87 -5.63 -45.34
CA ILE A 10 58.52 -5.51 -45.91
C ILE A 10 57.65 -6.71 -45.54
N ARG A 11 58.21 -7.92 -45.57
CA ARG A 11 57.48 -9.16 -45.20
C ARG A 11 57.07 -9.16 -43.73
N THR A 12 57.93 -8.66 -42.85
CA THR A 12 57.67 -8.57 -41.41
C THR A 12 56.61 -7.51 -41.11
N TYR A 13 56.66 -6.35 -41.79
CA TYR A 13 55.61 -5.33 -41.70
C TYR A 13 54.26 -5.82 -42.25
N CYS A 14 54.24 -6.60 -43.35
CA CYS A 14 53.01 -7.22 -43.85
C CYS A 14 52.39 -8.19 -42.84
N LYS A 15 53.18 -9.09 -42.25
CA LYS A 15 52.69 -10.02 -41.22
C LYS A 15 52.19 -9.28 -39.99
N PHE A 16 52.89 -8.23 -39.56
CA PHE A 16 52.44 -7.39 -38.44
C PHE A 16 51.10 -6.70 -38.76
N ALA A 17 50.95 -6.16 -39.98
CA ALA A 17 49.71 -5.53 -40.41
C ALA A 17 48.54 -6.53 -40.48
N GLU A 18 48.77 -7.77 -40.94
CA GLU A 18 47.77 -8.84 -40.91
C GLU A 18 47.33 -9.18 -39.48
N TYR A 19 48.26 -9.34 -38.54
CA TYR A 19 47.91 -9.59 -37.14
C TYR A 19 47.16 -8.43 -36.50
N MET A 20 47.53 -7.19 -36.82
CA MET A 20 46.80 -6.00 -36.36
C MET A 20 45.38 -5.95 -36.92
N MET A 21 45.19 -6.26 -38.21
CA MET A 21 43.86 -6.36 -38.82
C MET A 21 43.01 -7.47 -38.18
N TYR A 22 43.61 -8.65 -37.97
CA TYR A 22 42.93 -9.77 -37.32
C TYR A 22 42.48 -9.41 -35.89
N LEU A 23 43.34 -8.72 -35.13
CA LEU A 23 43.01 -8.27 -33.78
C LEU A 23 41.86 -7.26 -33.79
N VAL A 24 41.87 -6.27 -34.69
CA VAL A 24 40.79 -5.28 -34.82
C VAL A 24 39.46 -5.93 -35.22
N VAL A 25 39.48 -6.87 -36.17
CA VAL A 25 38.25 -7.56 -36.59
C VAL A 25 37.69 -8.41 -35.44
N THR A 26 38.56 -9.11 -34.72
CA THR A 26 38.15 -9.95 -33.57
C THR A 26 37.59 -9.09 -32.43
N THR A 27 38.19 -7.94 -32.12
CA THR A 27 37.65 -7.06 -31.07
C THR A 27 36.31 -6.45 -31.46
N LEU A 28 36.14 -6.01 -32.71
CA LEU A 28 34.86 -5.52 -33.22
C LEU A 28 33.77 -6.59 -33.16
N PHE A 29 34.12 -7.84 -33.50
CA PHE A 29 33.21 -8.97 -33.40
C PHE A 29 32.79 -9.23 -31.95
N CYS A 30 33.74 -9.28 -31.00
CA CYS A 30 33.43 -9.45 -29.57
C CYS A 30 32.54 -8.32 -29.03
N VAL A 31 32.83 -7.07 -29.37
CA VAL A 31 32.02 -5.90 -28.95
C VAL A 31 30.61 -5.98 -29.54
N HIS A 32 30.48 -6.39 -30.81
CA HIS A 32 29.17 -6.53 -31.44
C HIS A 32 28.30 -7.57 -30.73
N PHE A 33 28.84 -8.77 -30.46
CA PHE A 33 28.12 -9.81 -29.72
C PHE A 33 27.76 -9.37 -28.30
N PHE A 34 28.66 -8.65 -27.62
CA PHE A 34 28.39 -8.10 -26.30
C PHE A 34 27.24 -7.09 -26.31
N LEU A 35 27.22 -6.18 -27.29
CA LEU A 35 26.16 -5.17 -27.42
C LEU A 35 24.82 -5.80 -27.78
N GLU A 36 24.81 -6.81 -28.63
CA GLU A 36 23.57 -7.49 -29.03
C GLU A 36 23.00 -8.30 -27.85
N THR A 37 23.86 -8.99 -27.10
CA THR A 37 23.46 -9.68 -25.86
C THR A 37 22.92 -8.69 -24.82
N SER A 38 23.64 -7.59 -24.58
CA SER A 38 23.21 -6.53 -23.66
C SER A 38 21.85 -5.94 -24.04
N ARG A 39 21.57 -5.76 -25.34
CA ARG A 39 20.27 -5.27 -25.81
C ARG A 39 19.12 -6.21 -25.45
N VAL A 40 19.31 -7.52 -25.60
CA VAL A 40 18.30 -8.52 -25.26
C VAL A 40 18.04 -8.52 -23.75
N GLU A 41 19.09 -8.51 -22.94
CA GLU A 41 18.96 -8.48 -21.47
C GLU A 41 18.28 -7.19 -20.98
N ILE A 42 18.69 -6.03 -21.51
CA ILE A 42 18.04 -4.74 -21.16
C ILE A 42 16.57 -4.75 -21.55
N ASN A 43 16.20 -5.33 -22.70
CA ASN A 43 14.80 -5.43 -23.11
C ASN A 43 14.00 -6.36 -22.18
N GLN A 44 14.58 -7.48 -21.74
CA GLN A 44 13.95 -8.38 -20.76
C GLN A 44 13.75 -7.67 -19.41
N ILE A 45 14.77 -6.99 -18.89
CA ILE A 45 14.68 -6.21 -17.64
C ILE A 45 13.62 -5.12 -17.77
N LYS A 46 13.56 -4.43 -18.91
CA LYS A 46 12.56 -3.39 -19.16
C LYS A 46 11.13 -3.95 -19.19
N GLN A 47 10.93 -5.15 -19.76
CA GLN A 47 9.62 -5.81 -19.75
C GLN A 47 9.19 -6.18 -18.33
N VAL A 48 10.07 -6.85 -17.57
CA VAL A 48 9.81 -7.22 -16.17
C VAL A 48 9.55 -5.98 -15.31
N SER A 49 10.31 -4.90 -15.51
CA SER A 49 10.13 -3.64 -14.79
C SER A 49 8.80 -2.96 -15.15
N LYS A 50 8.37 -3.00 -16.41
CA LYS A 50 7.08 -2.44 -16.85
C LYS A 50 5.91 -3.22 -16.26
N GLU A 51 5.97 -4.55 -16.30
CA GLU A 51 4.96 -5.43 -15.71
C GLU A 51 4.88 -5.24 -14.18
N SER A 52 6.04 -5.23 -13.52
CA SER A 52 6.12 -4.97 -12.07
C SER A 52 5.61 -3.57 -11.71
N GLY A 53 5.92 -2.55 -12.52
CA GLY A 53 5.44 -1.19 -12.33
C GLY A 53 3.93 -1.07 -12.49
N HIS A 54 3.34 -1.81 -13.44
CA HIS A 54 1.89 -1.90 -13.59
C HIS A 54 1.23 -2.54 -12.37
N ILE A 55 1.73 -3.70 -11.93
CA ILE A 55 1.21 -4.40 -10.74
C ILE A 55 1.31 -3.50 -9.50
N TYR A 56 2.43 -2.81 -9.32
CA TYR A 56 2.64 -1.90 -8.21
C TYR A 56 1.67 -0.69 -8.22
N ASN A 57 1.45 -0.09 -9.39
CA ASN A 57 0.46 0.99 -9.51
C ASN A 57 -0.95 0.51 -9.18
N GLU A 58 -1.35 -0.67 -9.66
CA GLU A 58 -2.65 -1.26 -9.34
C GLU A 58 -2.79 -1.55 -7.84
N GLN A 59 -1.73 -2.03 -7.17
CA GLN A 59 -1.71 -2.21 -5.71
C GLN A 59 -1.90 -0.89 -4.96
N ILE A 60 -1.26 0.20 -5.41
CA ILE A 60 -1.47 1.54 -4.84
C ILE A 60 -2.94 1.94 -5.01
N THR A 61 -3.50 1.77 -6.21
CA THR A 61 -4.91 2.10 -6.48
C THR A 61 -5.87 1.30 -5.59
N ILE A 62 -5.61 0.00 -5.36
CA ILE A 62 -6.40 -0.80 -4.41
C ILE A 62 -6.31 -0.20 -3.00
N SER A 63 -5.12 0.19 -2.56
CA SER A 63 -4.91 0.79 -1.24
C SER A 63 -5.64 2.13 -1.06
N GLU A 64 -5.62 2.98 -2.09
CA GLU A 64 -6.36 4.24 -2.12
C GLU A 64 -7.88 4.00 -2.03
N LYS A 65 -8.40 3.05 -2.82
CA LYS A 65 -9.83 2.69 -2.80
C LYS A 65 -10.27 2.11 -1.45
N LEU A 66 -9.43 1.31 -0.79
CA LEU A 66 -9.69 0.83 0.56
C LEU A 66 -9.74 1.99 1.57
N THR A 67 -8.80 2.94 1.46
CA THR A 67 -8.77 4.14 2.31
C THR A 67 -10.05 4.97 2.13
N ASP A 68 -10.52 5.11 0.90
CA ASP A 68 -11.79 5.77 0.58
C ASP A 68 -13.00 5.10 1.23
N ILE A 69 -13.04 3.76 1.29
CA ILE A 69 -14.10 3.04 2.01
C ILE A 69 -14.08 3.40 3.49
N PHE A 70 -12.90 3.39 4.13
CA PHE A 70 -12.78 3.75 5.55
C PHE A 70 -13.14 5.22 5.83
N ASN A 71 -12.79 6.13 4.93
CA ASN A 71 -13.17 7.53 5.01
C ASN A 71 -14.69 7.71 4.86
N THR A 72 -15.30 6.99 3.93
CA THR A 72 -16.76 6.97 3.75
C THR A 72 -17.46 6.50 5.03
N TYR A 73 -16.90 5.47 5.67
CA TYR A 73 -17.40 4.95 6.94
C TYR A 73 -17.30 5.97 8.08
N ARG A 74 -16.17 6.67 8.19
CA ARG A 74 -15.97 7.72 9.19
C ARG A 74 -16.97 8.88 9.00
N SER A 75 -17.30 9.22 7.75
CA SER A 75 -18.30 10.23 7.45
C SER A 75 -19.71 9.84 7.89
N LEU A 76 -20.06 8.54 7.80
CA LEU A 76 -21.32 8.02 8.35
C LEU A 76 -21.41 8.21 9.87
N GLU A 77 -20.31 7.96 10.59
CA GLU A 77 -20.25 8.11 12.05
C GLU A 77 -20.36 9.57 12.51
N THR A 78 -19.87 10.52 11.70
CA THR A 78 -19.81 11.95 12.07
C THR A 78 -21.12 12.69 11.74
N SER A 79 -21.94 12.17 10.82
CA SER A 79 -23.14 12.85 10.34
C SER A 79 -24.40 12.30 11.00
N PRO A 80 -25.04 13.05 11.92
CA PRO A 80 -26.25 12.59 12.63
C PRO A 80 -27.49 12.45 11.74
N ASN A 81 -27.46 12.98 10.51
CA ASN A 81 -28.57 12.91 9.53
C ASN A 81 -28.22 12.07 8.28
N ALA A 82 -27.15 11.28 8.31
CA ALA A 82 -26.76 10.46 7.18
C ALA A 82 -27.74 9.29 6.95
N ASN A 83 -28.05 9.02 5.68
CA ASN A 83 -28.86 7.86 5.29
C ASN A 83 -27.98 6.60 5.28
N PRO A 84 -28.10 5.68 6.26
CA PRO A 84 -27.23 4.52 6.38
C PRO A 84 -27.31 3.60 5.16
N ASP A 85 -28.49 3.46 4.55
CA ASP A 85 -28.71 2.57 3.40
C ASP A 85 -27.94 3.04 2.17
N PHE A 86 -27.89 4.36 1.95
CA PHE A 86 -27.13 4.95 0.85
C PHE A 86 -25.63 4.72 1.02
N PHE A 87 -25.10 4.91 2.24
CA PHE A 87 -23.69 4.69 2.52
C PHE A 87 -23.32 3.21 2.44
N MET A 88 -24.17 2.31 2.91
CA MET A 88 -23.94 0.87 2.83
C MET A 88 -23.92 0.37 1.38
N ASN A 89 -24.83 0.88 0.54
CA ASN A 89 -24.84 0.60 -0.90
C ASN A 89 -23.59 1.15 -1.62
N SER A 90 -23.12 2.34 -1.24
CA SER A 90 -21.88 2.93 -1.76
C SER A 90 -20.64 2.12 -1.34
N ILE A 91 -20.61 1.60 -0.11
CA ILE A 91 -19.53 0.73 0.36
C ILE A 91 -19.56 -0.61 -0.38
N ALA A 92 -20.74 -1.19 -0.60
CA ALA A 92 -20.89 -2.44 -1.34
C ALA A 92 -20.45 -2.30 -2.80
N SER A 93 -20.79 -1.20 -3.48
CA SER A 93 -20.34 -0.95 -4.85
C SER A 93 -18.82 -0.77 -4.94
N LYS A 94 -18.22 0.01 -4.02
CA LYS A 94 -16.75 0.15 -3.92
C LYS A 94 -16.06 -1.19 -3.62
N LYS A 95 -16.63 -2.02 -2.74
CA LYS A 95 -16.11 -3.36 -2.42
C LYS A 95 -16.10 -4.26 -3.66
N MET A 96 -17.16 -4.21 -4.46
CA MET A 96 -17.28 -4.96 -5.71
C MET A 96 -16.26 -4.48 -6.76
N GLU A 97 -16.06 -3.17 -6.88
CA GLU A 97 -15.04 -2.60 -7.76
C GLU A 97 -13.62 -3.05 -7.39
N ILE A 98 -13.27 -3.03 -6.10
CA ILE A 98 -11.98 -3.54 -5.61
C ILE A 98 -11.86 -5.04 -5.87
N SER A 99 -12.94 -5.81 -5.67
CA SER A 99 -12.93 -7.25 -5.95
C SER A 99 -12.66 -7.55 -7.42
N ASN A 100 -13.15 -6.73 -8.35
CA ASN A 100 -12.90 -6.91 -9.77
C ASN A 100 -11.42 -6.68 -10.10
N ILE A 101 -10.84 -5.58 -9.60
CA ILE A 101 -9.41 -5.27 -9.79
C ILE A 101 -8.53 -6.38 -9.21
N ILE A 102 -8.86 -6.87 -8.01
CA ILE A 102 -8.16 -7.98 -7.36
C ILE A 102 -8.18 -9.27 -8.21
N ASN A 103 -9.26 -9.53 -8.94
CA ASN A 103 -9.40 -10.71 -9.78
C ASN A 103 -8.62 -10.61 -11.11
N GLU A 104 -8.35 -9.39 -11.58
CA GLU A 104 -7.55 -9.15 -12.80
C GLU A 104 -6.04 -9.29 -12.57
N LEU A 105 -5.59 -9.13 -11.32
CA LEU A 105 -4.19 -9.21 -10.92
C LEU A 105 -3.73 -10.65 -10.58
N PRO A 106 -2.42 -10.94 -10.69
CA PRO A 106 -1.88 -12.26 -10.33
C PRO A 106 -2.11 -12.59 -8.85
N GLN A 107 -2.68 -13.78 -8.56
CA GLN A 107 -3.03 -14.20 -7.18
C GLN A 107 -1.89 -14.06 -6.17
N LYS A 108 -0.63 -14.23 -6.60
CA LYS A 108 0.57 -14.13 -5.74
C LYS A 108 0.71 -12.75 -5.10
N ASP A 109 0.35 -11.69 -5.83
CA ASP A 109 0.64 -10.31 -5.45
C ASP A 109 -0.55 -9.63 -4.74
N VAL A 110 -1.68 -10.33 -4.62
CA VAL A 110 -2.96 -9.75 -4.12
C VAL A 110 -3.52 -10.47 -2.91
N GLN A 111 -2.82 -11.49 -2.38
CA GLN A 111 -3.31 -12.29 -1.24
C GLN A 111 -3.66 -11.42 -0.03
N LEU A 112 -2.83 -10.42 0.27
CA LEU A 112 -3.06 -9.51 1.39
C LEU A 112 -4.32 -8.65 1.18
N HIS A 113 -4.46 -8.02 0.01
CA HIS A 113 -5.62 -7.20 -0.30
C HIS A 113 -6.92 -8.02 -0.30
N LYS A 114 -6.86 -9.27 -0.75
CA LYS A 114 -7.98 -10.21 -0.71
C LYS A 114 -8.38 -10.58 0.72
N LEU A 115 -7.40 -10.81 1.61
CA LEU A 115 -7.65 -11.06 3.03
C LEU A 115 -8.26 -9.84 3.72
N ILE A 116 -7.73 -8.64 3.44
CA ILE A 116 -8.28 -7.39 3.99
C ILE A 116 -9.73 -7.21 3.52
N LEU A 117 -10.01 -7.43 2.24
CA LEU A 117 -11.36 -7.29 1.69
C LEU A 117 -12.36 -8.30 2.29
N SER A 118 -11.90 -9.54 2.57
CA SER A 118 -12.76 -10.57 3.17
C SER A 118 -13.03 -10.29 4.65
N GLN A 119 -12.04 -9.80 5.39
CA GLN A 119 -12.16 -9.48 6.82
C GLN A 119 -12.74 -8.07 7.08
N MET A 120 -12.89 -7.24 6.05
CA MET A 120 -13.35 -5.86 6.16
C MET A 120 -14.67 -5.75 6.93
N ASP A 121 -15.64 -6.63 6.66
CA ASP A 121 -16.95 -6.58 7.31
C ASP A 121 -16.84 -6.86 8.82
N GLU A 122 -15.95 -7.76 9.22
CA GLU A 122 -15.69 -8.09 10.62
C GLU A 122 -14.95 -6.96 11.34
N PHE A 123 -13.98 -6.32 10.67
CA PHE A 123 -13.30 -5.13 11.19
C PHE A 123 -14.26 -3.97 11.41
N LEU A 124 -15.17 -3.72 10.46
CA LEU A 124 -16.18 -2.66 10.58
C LEU A 124 -17.16 -2.95 11.73
N ARG A 125 -17.65 -4.19 11.87
CA ARG A 125 -18.51 -4.60 12.99
C ARG A 125 -17.83 -4.45 14.35
N THR A 126 -16.56 -4.84 14.43
CA THR A 126 -15.78 -4.72 15.66
C THR A 126 -15.60 -3.26 16.03
N ARG A 127 -15.25 -2.41 15.06
CA ARG A 127 -15.15 -0.96 15.25
C ARG A 127 -16.46 -0.34 15.74
N ASP A 128 -17.58 -0.68 15.13
CA ASP A 128 -18.90 -0.19 15.56
C ASP A 128 -19.22 -0.58 16.99
N SER A 129 -18.92 -1.84 17.34
CA SER A 129 -19.13 -2.34 18.70
C SER A 129 -18.30 -1.54 19.71
N ILE A 130 -17.03 -1.22 19.37
CA ILE A 130 -16.16 -0.36 20.19
C ILE A 130 -16.72 1.06 20.30
N SER A 131 -17.13 1.68 19.20
CA SER A 131 -17.74 3.02 19.20
C SER A 131 -19.03 3.06 20.03
N GLY A 132 -19.87 2.03 19.94
CA GLY A 132 -21.08 1.88 20.74
C GLY A 132 -20.79 1.75 22.24
N LEU A 133 -19.85 0.88 22.61
CA LEU A 133 -19.41 0.71 24.00
C LEU A 133 -18.85 2.02 24.57
N ARG A 134 -18.07 2.76 23.79
CA ARG A 134 -17.52 4.05 24.20
C ARG A 134 -18.60 5.09 24.50
N ARG A 135 -19.68 5.14 23.70
CA ARG A 135 -20.83 6.02 23.98
C ARG A 135 -21.54 5.63 25.28
N ILE A 136 -21.73 4.34 25.51
CA ILE A 136 -22.34 3.83 26.75
C ILE A 136 -21.47 4.17 27.96
N GLU A 137 -20.16 3.97 27.86
CA GLU A 137 -19.19 4.32 28.90
C GLU A 137 -19.27 5.82 29.24
N GLU A 138 -19.34 6.68 28.23
CA GLU A 138 -19.44 8.14 28.43
C GLU A 138 -20.73 8.54 29.13
N VAL A 139 -21.87 7.94 28.76
CA VAL A 139 -23.16 8.16 29.46
C VAL A 139 -23.08 7.69 30.91
N ILE A 140 -22.61 6.47 31.17
CA ILE A 140 -22.47 5.93 32.53
C ILE A 140 -21.55 6.81 33.37
N LYS A 141 -20.42 7.27 32.80
CA LYS A 141 -19.49 8.17 33.47
C LYS A 141 -20.17 9.48 33.87
N ASN A 142 -20.94 10.07 32.97
CA ASN A 142 -21.69 11.30 33.24
C ASN A 142 -22.76 11.10 34.31
N ASP A 143 -23.49 9.98 34.28
CA ASP A 143 -24.49 9.63 35.30
C ASP A 143 -23.86 9.41 36.68
N VAL A 144 -22.70 8.75 36.75
CA VAL A 144 -21.95 8.55 38.01
C VAL A 144 -21.46 9.88 38.57
N ILE A 145 -20.92 10.76 37.72
CA ILE A 145 -20.49 12.11 38.13
C ILE A 145 -21.68 12.87 38.71
N ARG A 146 -22.81 12.87 37.99
CA ARG A 146 -24.05 13.53 38.42
C ARG A 146 -24.57 12.99 39.76
N CYS A 147 -24.63 11.66 39.90
CA CYS A 147 -25.06 11.01 41.14
C CYS A 147 -24.15 11.39 42.32
N ASN A 148 -22.83 11.44 42.11
CA ASN A 148 -21.88 11.84 43.15
C ASN A 148 -22.05 13.32 43.56
N GLU A 149 -22.27 14.21 42.59
CA GLU A 149 -22.55 15.63 42.86
C GLU A 149 -23.87 15.82 43.62
N GLU A 150 -24.93 15.14 43.20
CA GLU A 150 -26.23 15.15 43.87
C GLU A 150 -26.11 14.61 45.31
N ASN A 151 -25.38 13.51 45.52
CA ASN A 151 -25.18 12.92 46.84
C ASN A 151 -24.34 13.85 47.76
N LYS A 152 -23.31 14.51 47.22
CA LYS A 152 -22.56 15.57 47.95
C LYS A 152 -23.47 16.72 48.36
N ASN A 153 -24.36 17.16 47.47
CA ASN A 153 -25.30 18.25 47.75
C ASN A 153 -26.34 17.87 48.81
N ILE A 154 -26.88 16.64 48.75
CA ILE A 154 -27.80 16.11 49.76
C ILE A 154 -27.09 16.01 51.12
N THR A 155 -25.89 15.45 51.16
CA THR A 155 -25.10 15.31 52.39
C THR A 155 -24.80 16.67 53.03
N ARG A 156 -24.45 17.69 52.23
CA ARG A 156 -24.26 19.07 52.71
C ARG A 156 -25.55 19.68 53.24
N ARG A 157 -26.70 19.44 52.59
CA ARG A 157 -28.00 19.91 53.07
C ARG A 157 -28.40 19.24 54.39
N LEU A 158 -28.11 17.94 54.56
CA LEU A 158 -28.32 17.19 55.79
C LEU A 158 -27.36 17.60 56.93
N SER A 159 -26.13 18.03 56.62
CA SER A 159 -25.19 18.50 57.65
C SER A 159 -25.49 19.92 58.12
N VAL A 160 -26.05 20.77 57.25
CA VAL A 160 -26.38 22.18 57.57
C VAL A 160 -27.80 22.33 58.13
N GLY A 161 -28.77 21.55 57.67
CA GLY A 161 -30.09 21.45 58.26
C GLY A 161 -30.20 20.17 59.09
N ARG A 162 -30.37 20.27 60.41
CA ARG A 162 -30.61 19.13 61.33
C ARG A 162 -31.90 18.36 61.00
N LEU A 163 -31.98 17.72 59.84
CA LEU A 163 -33.10 16.89 59.42
C LEU A 163 -32.67 15.43 59.52
N SER A 164 -33.21 14.73 60.51
CA SER A 164 -33.11 13.28 60.63
C SER A 164 -33.87 12.61 59.50
N TYR A 165 -33.19 11.78 58.72
CA TYR A 165 -33.81 10.92 57.72
C TYR A 165 -34.46 9.73 58.44
N ASP A 166 -35.78 9.78 58.64
CA ASP A 166 -36.54 8.63 59.13
C ASP A 166 -36.79 7.70 57.94
N ARG A 167 -36.06 6.58 57.91
CA ARG A 167 -36.19 5.55 56.87
C ARG A 167 -37.29 4.59 57.30
N ARG A 168 -38.51 4.81 56.81
CA ARG A 168 -39.58 3.79 56.80
C ARG A 168 -39.57 3.02 55.49
#